data_AF-E0NNK6-F1
#
_entry.id   AF-E0NNK6-F1
#
_cell.length_a   1.000
_cell.length_b   1.000
_cell.length_c   1.000
_cell.angle_alpha   90.00
_cell.angle_beta   90.00
_cell.angle_gamma   90.00
#
_symmetry.space_group_name_H-M   'P 1'
#
loop_
_entity.id
_entity.type
_entity.pdbx_description
1 polymer ?
#
loop_
_entity_poly.entity_id
_entity_poly.type
_entity_poly.pdbx_seq_one_letter_code
_entity_poly.pdbx_strand_id
1 'polypeptide(L)'
;MTEKFFDENGNEVEFEIVGKFEIDNKAYAVLESLDGQSTYILRIKEDKDGEYLEGIGDAELKEAIEAYEELTEKGNENGFKH
;
A
#
# COMPACT_ATOMS: atom_id res chain seq x y z
N MET A 1 2.84 12.10 -2.64
CA MET A 1 4.33 12.01 -2.58
C MET A 1 4.67 10.76 -3.34
N THR A 2 5.38 10.89 -4.47
CA THR A 2 5.70 9.74 -5.31
C THR A 2 7.01 9.10 -4.85
N GLU A 3 7.03 7.78 -4.83
CA GLU A 3 8.19 6.96 -4.47
C GLU A 3 8.57 6.08 -5.66
N LYS A 4 9.87 5.93 -5.84
CA LYS A 4 10.44 5.13 -6.92
C LYS A 4 10.78 3.75 -6.41
N PHE A 5 10.18 2.74 -7.03
CA PHE A 5 10.41 1.35 -6.74
C PHE A 5 11.07 0.68 -7.94
N PHE A 6 11.67 -0.48 -7.71
CA PHE A 6 12.24 -1.31 -8.77
C PHE A 6 11.50 -2.64 -8.80
N ASP A 7 11.01 -3.02 -9.97
CA ASP A 7 10.39 -4.34 -10.15
C ASP A 7 11.46 -5.45 -10.20
N GLU A 8 11.03 -6.72 -10.26
CA GLU A 8 11.93 -7.89 -10.31
C GLU A 8 12.90 -7.89 -11.51
N ASN A 9 12.59 -7.15 -12.58
CA ASN A 9 13.44 -6.98 -13.76
C ASN A 9 14.39 -5.78 -13.63
N GLY A 10 14.33 -5.03 -12.53
CA GLY A 10 15.13 -3.82 -12.30
C GLY A 10 14.62 -2.60 -13.06
N ASN A 11 13.38 -2.60 -13.56
CA ASN A 11 12.82 -1.38 -14.14
C ASN A 11 12.34 -0.46 -13.02
N GLU A 12 12.64 0.82 -13.16
CA GLU A 12 12.12 1.86 -12.28
C GLU A 12 10.62 2.03 -12.56
N VAL A 13 9.82 1.87 -11.51
CA VAL A 13 8.38 2.07 -11.51
C VAL A 13 8.06 3.09 -10.43
N GLU A 14 7.33 4.14 -10.81
CA GLU A 14 6.98 5.22 -9.89
C GLU A 14 5.51 5.07 -9.47
N PHE A 15 5.28 5.16 -8.17
CA PHE A 15 3.95 5.04 -7.57
C PHE A 15 3.70 6.17 -6.58
N GLU A 16 2.45 6.59 -6.46
CA GLU A 16 2.04 7.45 -5.36
C GLU A 16 1.58 6.60 -4.18
N ILE A 17 2.17 6.82 -2.99
CA ILE A 17 1.64 6.22 -1.76
C ILE A 17 0.44 7.05 -1.32
N VAL A 18 -0.75 6.46 -1.42
CA VAL A 18 -2.03 7.09 -1.04
C VAL A 18 -2.47 6.72 0.37
N GLY A 19 -1.93 5.63 0.92
CA GLY A 19 -2.26 5.19 2.29
C GLY A 19 -1.29 4.17 2.84
N LYS A 20 -1.25 4.08 4.17
CA LYS A 20 -0.55 3.02 4.92
C LYS A 20 -1.44 2.55 6.06
N PHE A 21 -1.46 1.25 6.31
CA PHE A 21 -2.27 0.65 7.36
C PHE A 21 -1.60 -0.62 7.88
N GLU A 22 -2.10 -1.16 8.98
CA GLU A 22 -1.55 -2.34 9.63
C GLU A 22 -2.66 -3.37 9.90
N ILE A 23 -2.41 -4.64 9.57
CA ILE A 23 -3.27 -5.78 9.92
C ILE A 23 -2.40 -6.81 10.63
N ASP A 24 -2.81 -7.28 11.81
CA ASP A 24 -2.13 -8.34 12.56
C ASP A 24 -0.59 -8.12 12.71
N ASN A 25 -0.18 -6.88 13.05
CA ASN A 25 1.23 -6.45 13.14
C ASN A 25 2.02 -6.55 11.83
N LYS A 26 1.34 -6.55 10.68
CA LYS A 26 1.95 -6.45 9.36
C LYS A 26 1.56 -5.11 8.75
N ALA A 27 2.55 -4.32 8.37
CA ALA A 27 2.34 -3.04 7.73
C ALA A 27 2.12 -3.22 6.22
N TYR A 28 1.18 -2.45 5.65
CA TYR A 28 0.83 -2.45 4.24
C TYR A 28 0.82 -1.01 3.71
N ALA A 29 1.21 -0.87 2.45
CA ALA A 29 1.16 0.37 1.69
C ALA A 29 0.17 0.23 0.54
N VAL A 30 -0.67 1.26 0.36
CA VAL A 30 -1.52 1.43 -0.81
C VAL A 30 -0.84 2.37 -1.78
N LEU A 31 -0.62 1.87 -2.98
CA LEU A 31 0.08 2.54 -4.06
C LEU A 31 -0.89 2.76 -5.21
N GLU A 32 -0.87 3.95 -5.79
CA GLU A 32 -1.58 4.25 -7.02
C GLU A 32 -0.57 4.47 -8.15
N SER A 33 -0.85 3.92 -9.33
CA SER A 33 -0.06 4.22 -10.52
C SER A 33 -0.22 5.69 -10.89
N LEU A 34 0.82 6.30 -11.48
CA LEU A 34 0.78 7.71 -11.86
C LEU A 34 -0.33 8.06 -12.87
N ASP A 35 -0.81 7.07 -13.62
CA ASP A 35 -1.93 7.23 -14.56
C ASP A 35 -3.31 7.07 -13.86
N GLY A 36 -3.33 6.73 -12.57
CA GLY A 36 -4.56 6.53 -11.78
C GLY A 36 -5.37 5.29 -12.17
N GLN A 37 -4.83 4.43 -13.05
CA GLN A 37 -5.54 3.28 -13.59
C GLN A 37 -5.43 2.03 -12.72
N SER A 38 -4.48 1.98 -11.79
CA SER A 38 -4.19 0.78 -11.02
C SER A 38 -3.78 1.11 -9.61
N THR A 39 -4.42 0.43 -8.65
CA THR A 39 -4.10 0.50 -7.24
C THR A 39 -3.49 -0.82 -6.80
N TYR A 40 -2.41 -0.76 -6.04
CA TYR A 40 -1.69 -1.91 -5.53
C TYR A 40 -1.63 -1.83 -4.01
N ILE A 41 -1.76 -2.99 -3.35
CA ILE A 41 -1.52 -3.12 -1.91
C ILE A 41 -0.35 -4.06 -1.72
N LEU A 42 0.73 -3.56 -1.15
CA LEU A 42 1.95 -4.32 -0.89
C LEU A 42 2.29 -4.30 0.60
N ARG A 43 2.96 -5.35 1.08
CA ARG A 43 3.40 -5.43 2.47
C ARG A 43 4.73 -4.70 2.64
N ILE A 44 4.83 -3.86 3.65
CA ILE A 44 6.08 -3.24 4.07
C ILE A 44 6.82 -4.25 4.94
N LYS A 45 8.07 -4.54 4.57
CA LYS A 45 9.02 -5.33 5.37
C LYS A 45 10.29 -4.55 5.58
N GLU A 46 10.95 -4.81 6.69
CA GLU A 46 12.27 -4.27 6.99
C GLU A 46 13.29 -5.40 6.92
N ASP A 47 14.35 -5.18 6.15
CA ASP A 47 15.52 -6.05 6.07
C ASP A 47 16.77 -5.28 6.48
N LYS A 48 17.94 -5.95 6.40
CA LYS A 48 19.23 -5.33 6.80
C LYS A 48 19.60 -4.06 6.04
N ASP A 49 19.07 -3.87 4.84
CA ASP A 49 19.33 -2.73 3.97
C ASP A 49 18.25 -1.64 4.06
N GLY A 50 17.18 -1.86 4.84
CA GLY A 50 16.08 -0.92 5.04
C GLY A 50 14.70 -1.52 4.75
N GLU A 51 13.70 -0.63 4.63
CA GLU A 51 12.33 -1.03 4.30
C GLU A 51 12.18 -1.31 2.80
N TYR A 52 11.46 -2.37 2.46
CA TYR A 52 11.11 -2.76 1.11
C TYR A 52 9.64 -3.22 1.03
N LEU A 53 9.06 -3.17 -0.17
CA LEU A 53 7.70 -3.63 -0.43
C LEU A 53 7.72 -5.04 -1.01
N GLU A 54 6.93 -5.93 -0.42
CA GLU A 54 6.77 -7.31 -0.84
C GLU A 54 5.36 -7.56 -1.37
N GLY A 55 5.26 -8.25 -2.50
CA GLY A 55 3.99 -8.74 -3.04
C GLY A 55 3.32 -9.73 -2.08
N ILE A 56 1.99 -9.65 -2.00
CA ILE A 56 1.16 -10.53 -1.16
C ILE A 56 0.31 -11.45 -2.03
N GLY A 57 -0.06 -12.62 -1.50
CA GLY A 57 -0.93 -13.56 -2.22
C GLY A 57 -2.39 -13.12 -2.27
N ASP A 58 -3.19 -13.71 -3.16
CA ASP A 58 -4.59 -13.32 -3.40
C ASP A 58 -5.48 -13.31 -2.15
N ALA A 59 -5.31 -14.29 -1.26
CA ALA A 59 -6.07 -14.37 -0.01
C ALA A 59 -5.75 -13.19 0.93
N GLU A 60 -4.46 -12.92 1.12
CA GLU A 60 -3.99 -11.80 1.96
C GLU A 60 -4.32 -10.45 1.33
N LEU A 61 -4.26 -10.35 -0.01
CA LEU A 61 -4.68 -9.16 -0.73
C LEU A 61 -6.16 -8.86 -0.49
N LYS A 62 -7.03 -9.88 -0.52
CA LYS A 62 -8.46 -9.69 -0.27
C LYS A 62 -8.70 -9.13 1.14
N GLU A 63 -8.07 -9.70 2.15
CA GLU A 63 -8.16 -9.20 3.54
C GLU A 63 -7.64 -7.77 3.65
N ALA A 64 -6.55 -7.45 2.95
CA ALA A 64 -5.97 -6.11 2.93
C ALA A 64 -6.89 -5.08 2.24
N ILE A 65 -7.57 -5.47 1.15
CA ILE A 65 -8.57 -4.64 0.48
C ILE A 65 -9.75 -4.38 1.42
N GLU A 66 -10.32 -5.42 2.02
CA GLU A 66 -11.47 -5.28 2.94
C GLU A 66 -11.13 -4.34 4.11
N ALA A 67 -9.94 -4.47 4.70
CA ALA A 67 -9.48 -3.57 5.75
C ALA A 67 -9.30 -2.13 5.27
N TYR A 68 -8.74 -1.93 4.07
CA TYR A 68 -8.55 -0.59 3.51
C TYR A 68 -9.89 0.08 3.15
N GLU A 69 -10.82 -0.65 2.56
CA GLU A 69 -12.19 -0.19 2.31
C GLU A 69 -12.87 0.21 3.63
N GLU A 70 -12.81 -0.64 4.66
CA GLU A 70 -13.36 -0.29 5.97
C GLU A 70 -12.72 0.98 6.57
N LEU A 71 -11.41 1.17 6.41
CA LEU A 71 -10.70 2.37 6.89
C LEU A 71 -11.12 3.63 6.14
N THR A 72 -11.26 3.54 4.81
CA THR A 72 -11.64 4.68 3.96
C THR A 72 -13.12 5.04 4.11
N GLU A 73 -14.00 4.04 4.24
CA GLU A 73 -15.42 4.24 4.52
C GLU A 73 -15.61 4.87 5.92
N LYS A 74 -14.95 4.34 6.96
CA LYS A 74 -15.00 4.92 8.32
C LYS A 74 -14.37 6.32 8.39
N GLY A 75 -13.35 6.59 7.57
CA GLY A 75 -12.71 7.90 7.43
C GLY A 75 -13.64 8.96 6.81
N ASN A 76 -14.63 8.53 6.03
CA ASN A 76 -15.64 9.42 5.44
C ASN A 76 -16.78 9.77 6.42
N GLU A 77 -16.93 8.99 7.51
CA GLU A 77 -17.90 9.27 8.57
C GLU A 77 -17.36 10.19 9.68
N ASN A 78 -16.05 10.45 9.71
CA ASN A 78 -15.43 11.37 10.66
C ASN A 78 -14.44 12.29 9.94
N GLY A 79 -14.97 13.40 9.41
CA GLY A 79 -14.16 14.47 8.82
C GLY A 79 -12.96 14.82 9.69
N PHE A 80 -11.78 14.74 9.09
CA PHE A 80 -10.54 15.26 9.65
C PHE A 80 -10.71 16.73 10.04
N LYS A 81 -11.04 16.98 11.30
CA LYS A 81 -10.75 18.23 11.99
C LYS A 81 -9.50 17.99 12.84
N HIS A 82 -8.35 18.38 12.32
CA HIS A 82 -7.32 19.02 13.14
C HIS A 82 -6.54 20.02 12.29
#